data_AF-A0A0M4I4Y9-F1
#
_entry.id   AF-A0A0M4I4Y9-F1
#
_cell.length_a   1.000
_cell.length_b   1.000
_cell.length_c   1.000
_cell.angle_alpha   90.00
_cell.angle_beta   90.00
_cell.angle_gamma   90.00
#
_symmetry.space_group_name_H-M   'P 1'
#
loop_
_entity.id
_entity.type
_entity.pdbx_description
1 polymer ?
#
loop_
_entity_poly.entity_id
_entity_poly.type
_entity_poly.pdbx_seq_one_letter_code
_entity_poly.pdbx_strand_id
1 'polypeptide(L)'
;MNQKAFSRNILYFTAVVAISIWALLAWDYYHGGVQSHHFLAKEEMPAISNWWGGLLLPLLTWFLLYRIKQKNYDPNEEYAKSPDFFRREFRGFIGGLLFGTLLSVLFSLGQTDLAGMLMLGLLMVAFLFPIYRPECLLGFVLSMTYTFGGVLPTIIGLLLCVIGLVLYGYIRPAVLYIVSKGVLMLSLYKQKINS
;
A
#
# COMPACT_ATOMS: atom_id res chain seq x y z
N MET A 1 10.55 18.66 10.04
CA MET A 1 9.74 19.55 9.18
C MET A 1 8.54 20.07 9.98
N ASN A 2 8.06 21.29 9.75
CA ASN A 2 6.91 21.87 10.44
C ASN A 2 5.57 21.44 9.77
N GLN A 3 4.47 21.35 10.53
CA GLN A 3 3.12 20.99 10.08
C GLN A 3 2.60 21.84 8.91
N LYS A 4 2.89 23.15 8.90
CA LYS A 4 2.53 24.05 7.78
C LYS A 4 3.27 23.67 6.50
N ALA A 5 4.56 23.37 6.59
CA ALA A 5 5.37 22.93 5.46
C ALA A 5 4.92 21.56 4.94
N PHE A 6 4.56 20.62 5.83
CA PHE A 6 3.98 19.34 5.42
C PHE A 6 2.68 19.54 4.64
N SER A 7 1.76 20.37 5.14
CA SER A 7 0.48 20.62 4.47
C SER A 7 0.65 21.22 3.07
N ARG A 8 1.64 22.09 2.89
CA ARG A 8 2.01 22.61 1.56
C ARG A 8 2.56 21.52 0.64
N ASN A 9 3.39 20.62 1.16
CA ASN A 9 3.91 19.49 0.39
C ASN A 9 2.80 18.51 -0.03
N ILE A 10 1.76 18.32 0.79
CA ILE A 10 0.57 17.56 0.38
C ILE A 10 -0.02 18.15 -0.89
N LEU A 11 -0.28 19.46 -0.90
CA LEU A 11 -0.88 20.14 -2.05
C LEU A 11 0.00 20.03 -3.30
N TYR A 12 1.31 20.23 -3.16
CA TYR A 12 2.24 20.07 -4.29
C TYR A 12 2.26 18.66 -4.83
N PHE A 13 2.32 17.65 -3.96
CA PHE A 13 2.34 16.26 -4.41
C PHE A 13 1.02 15.85 -5.05
N THR A 14 -0.11 16.25 -4.47
CA THR A 14 -1.44 16.05 -5.07
C THR A 14 -1.58 16.75 -6.42
N ALA A 15 -1.07 17.98 -6.55
CA ALA A 15 -1.10 18.71 -7.82
C ALA A 15 -0.24 18.02 -8.88
N VAL A 16 0.96 17.55 -8.53
CA VAL A 16 1.82 16.77 -9.43
C VAL A 16 1.12 15.49 -9.90
N VAL A 17 0.50 14.74 -8.98
CA VAL A 17 -0.26 13.53 -9.32
C VAL A 17 -1.45 13.87 -10.23
N ALA A 18 -2.19 14.95 -9.94
CA ALA A 18 -3.31 15.40 -10.75
C ALA A 18 -2.88 15.76 -12.17
N ILE A 19 -1.86 16.60 -12.31
CA ILE A 19 -1.33 16.99 -13.62
C ILE A 19 -0.85 15.75 -14.39
N SER A 20 -0.16 14.83 -13.70
CA SER A 20 0.36 13.60 -14.33
C SER A 20 -0.75 12.70 -14.85
N ILE A 21 -1.81 12.45 -14.06
CA ILE A 21 -2.91 11.58 -14.51
C ILE A 21 -3.73 12.24 -15.62
N TRP A 22 -3.97 13.55 -15.56
CA TRP A 22 -4.69 14.25 -16.62
C TRP A 22 -3.88 14.32 -17.91
N ALA A 23 -2.56 14.49 -17.82
CA ALA A 23 -1.69 14.41 -18.99
C ALA A 23 -1.70 13.01 -19.61
N LEU A 24 -1.67 11.96 -18.80
CA LEU A 24 -1.78 10.56 -19.25
C LEU A 24 -3.14 10.30 -19.93
N LEU A 25 -4.24 10.70 -19.29
CA LEU A 25 -5.59 10.51 -19.85
C LEU A 25 -5.79 11.32 -21.14
N ALA A 26 -5.24 12.53 -21.22
CA ALA A 26 -5.27 13.33 -22.44
C ALA A 26 -4.48 12.63 -23.56
N TRP A 27 -3.29 12.09 -23.24
CA TRP A 27 -2.51 11.31 -24.19
C TRP A 27 -3.29 10.11 -24.73
N ASP A 28 -3.87 9.30 -23.84
CA ASP A 28 -4.67 8.13 -24.20
C ASP A 28 -5.88 8.51 -25.05
N TYR A 29 -6.56 9.61 -24.71
CA TYR A 29 -7.68 10.13 -25.49
C TYR A 29 -7.30 10.41 -26.96
N TYR A 30 -6.13 10.97 -27.22
CA TYR A 30 -5.65 11.27 -28.57
C TYR A 30 -4.98 10.08 -29.29
N HIS A 31 -4.55 9.03 -28.58
CA HIS A 31 -3.74 7.93 -29.14
C HIS A 31 -4.44 6.56 -29.16
N GLY A 32 -5.75 6.49 -28.98
CA GLY A 32 -6.48 5.22 -29.01
C GLY A 32 -7.73 5.17 -28.14
N GLY A 33 -8.03 6.26 -27.44
CA GLY A 33 -9.15 6.34 -26.51
C GLY A 33 -8.76 5.89 -25.11
N VAL A 34 -9.48 6.40 -24.11
CA VAL A 34 -9.26 6.02 -22.71
C VAL A 34 -9.75 4.60 -22.48
N GLN A 35 -8.83 3.72 -22.11
CA GLN A 35 -9.13 2.30 -21.90
C GLN A 35 -10.11 2.09 -20.74
N SER A 36 -10.88 1.01 -20.85
CA SER A 36 -11.70 0.50 -19.76
C SER A 36 -11.23 -0.92 -19.43
N HIS A 37 -10.88 -1.17 -18.17
CA HIS A 37 -10.44 -2.48 -17.74
C HIS A 37 -11.61 -3.27 -17.18
N HIS A 38 -11.82 -4.48 -17.71
CA HIS A 38 -12.71 -5.44 -17.10
C HIS A 38 -12.13 -5.93 -15.78
N PHE A 39 -12.99 -6.09 -14.77
CA PHE A 39 -12.58 -6.59 -13.47
C PHE A 39 -11.91 -7.98 -13.62
N LEU A 40 -10.83 -8.23 -12.87
CA LEU A 40 -10.01 -9.48 -12.91
C LEU A 40 -9.68 -10.01 -14.31
N ALA A 41 -9.57 -9.15 -15.33
CA ALA A 41 -9.32 -9.53 -16.71
C ALA A 41 -10.32 -10.56 -17.29
N LYS A 42 -11.58 -10.57 -16.81
CA LYS A 42 -12.65 -11.37 -17.41
C LYS A 42 -13.63 -10.47 -18.16
N GLU A 43 -13.77 -10.69 -19.46
CA GLU A 43 -14.64 -9.88 -20.34
C GLU A 43 -16.11 -9.83 -19.89
N GLU A 44 -16.59 -10.87 -19.21
CA GLU A 44 -17.96 -10.95 -18.68
C GLU A 44 -18.24 -10.02 -17.49
N MET A 45 -17.20 -9.43 -16.89
CA MET A 45 -17.34 -8.56 -15.72
C MET A 45 -17.38 -7.07 -16.10
N PRO A 46 -18.01 -6.20 -15.27
CA PRO A 46 -18.15 -4.79 -15.59
C PRO A 46 -16.79 -4.14 -15.84
N ALA A 47 -16.70 -3.41 -16.95
CA ALA A 47 -15.54 -2.62 -17.30
C ALA A 47 -15.55 -1.29 -16.55
N ILE A 48 -14.41 -0.93 -15.95
CA ILE A 48 -14.22 0.35 -15.28
C ILE A 48 -13.32 1.21 -16.16
N SER A 49 -13.82 2.38 -16.54
CA SER A 49 -13.05 3.33 -17.35
C SER A 49 -11.97 4.03 -16.53
N ASN A 50 -10.79 4.21 -17.15
CA ASN A 50 -9.66 4.90 -16.54
C ASN A 50 -9.92 6.39 -16.28
N TRP A 51 -10.96 6.98 -16.88
CA TRP A 51 -11.40 8.35 -16.59
C TRP A 51 -11.61 8.62 -15.09
N TRP A 52 -12.13 7.64 -14.37
CA TRP A 52 -12.32 7.75 -12.91
C TRP A 52 -11.00 7.95 -12.17
N GLY A 53 -9.88 7.48 -12.71
CA GLY A 53 -8.54 7.72 -12.18
C GLY A 53 -8.16 9.20 -12.10
N GLY A 54 -8.67 10.03 -13.03
CA GLY A 54 -8.38 11.47 -13.07
C GLY A 54 -8.88 12.22 -11.84
N LEU A 55 -9.98 11.77 -11.25
CA LEU A 55 -10.51 12.30 -9.98
C LEU A 55 -10.04 11.49 -8.77
N LEU A 56 -10.03 10.16 -8.90
CA LEU A 56 -9.76 9.25 -7.79
C LEU A 56 -8.32 9.37 -7.30
N LEU A 57 -7.31 9.46 -8.19
CA LEU A 57 -5.91 9.49 -7.77
C LEU A 57 -5.52 10.75 -7.00
N PRO A 58 -5.91 11.97 -7.43
CA PRO A 58 -5.66 13.18 -6.64
C PRO A 58 -6.31 13.12 -5.26
N LEU A 59 -7.57 12.67 -5.19
CA LEU A 59 -8.31 12.55 -3.93
C LEU A 59 -7.67 11.51 -3.00
N LEU A 60 -7.35 10.33 -3.52
CA LEU A 60 -6.67 9.27 -2.78
C LEU A 60 -5.31 9.76 -2.25
N THR A 61 -4.53 10.42 -3.10
CA THR A 61 -3.22 10.97 -2.74
C THR A 61 -3.35 11.99 -1.61
N TRP A 62 -4.26 12.94 -1.76
CA TRP A 62 -4.52 13.94 -0.73
C TRP A 62 -4.96 13.31 0.59
N PHE A 63 -5.91 12.36 0.53
CA PHE A 63 -6.44 11.66 1.70
C PHE A 63 -5.36 10.85 2.43
N LEU A 64 -4.58 10.05 1.72
CA LEU A 64 -3.52 9.22 2.33
C LEU A 64 -2.41 10.08 2.94
N LEU A 65 -1.98 11.14 2.25
CA LEU A 65 -1.00 12.08 2.81
C LEU A 65 -1.56 12.86 4.00
N TYR A 66 -2.84 13.19 4.00
CA TYR A 66 -3.51 13.80 5.15
C TYR A 66 -3.54 12.85 6.36
N ARG A 67 -3.82 11.56 6.14
CA ARG A 67 -3.76 10.54 7.20
C ARG A 67 -2.34 10.38 7.75
N ILE A 68 -1.31 10.38 6.89
CA ILE A 68 0.10 10.39 7.30
C ILE A 68 0.41 11.63 8.14
N LYS A 69 -0.10 12.80 7.76
CA LYS A 69 0.05 14.04 8.55
C LYS A 69 -0.59 13.90 9.92
N GLN A 70 -1.84 13.49 10.01
CA GLN A 70 -2.54 13.36 11.29
C GLN A 70 -1.76 12.46 12.25
N LYS A 71 -1.36 11.27 11.79
CA LYS A 71 -0.57 10.31 12.58
C LYS A 71 0.75 10.88 13.10
N ASN A 72 1.48 11.65 12.30
CA ASN A 72 2.82 12.13 12.67
C ASN A 72 2.82 13.43 13.50
N TYR A 73 1.71 14.17 13.54
CA TYR A 73 1.60 15.42 14.30
C TYR A 73 0.55 15.33 15.43
N ASP A 74 0.05 14.14 15.75
CA ASP A 74 -0.83 13.93 16.90
C ASP A 74 0.01 13.92 18.19
N PRO A 75 -0.23 14.84 19.14
CA PRO A 75 0.55 14.93 20.38
C PRO A 75 0.36 13.74 21.33
N ASN A 76 -0.73 12.96 21.17
CA ASN A 76 -1.03 11.80 22.02
C ASN A 76 -0.42 10.50 21.48
N GLU A 77 0.05 10.50 20.24
CA GLU A 77 0.67 9.34 19.59
C GLU A 77 2.17 9.28 19.95
N GLU A 78 2.59 8.19 20.59
CA GLU A 78 4.00 7.91 20.87
C GLU A 78 4.86 7.91 19.58
N TYR A 79 4.22 7.60 18.44
CA TYR A 79 4.76 7.68 17.08
C TYR A 79 5.24 9.07 16.64
N ALA A 80 4.69 10.16 17.18
CA ALA A 80 5.06 11.54 16.83
C ALA A 80 6.43 11.96 17.39
N LYS A 81 7.00 11.18 18.33
CA LYS A 81 8.24 11.50 19.04
C LYS A 81 9.51 11.02 18.33
N SER A 82 9.41 10.24 17.25
CA SER A 82 10.59 9.73 16.54
C SER A 82 11.12 10.77 15.52
N PRO A 83 12.40 11.19 15.59
CA PRO A 83 12.96 12.19 14.66
C PRO A 83 13.01 11.72 13.19
N ASP A 84 12.95 10.40 12.96
CA ASP A 84 13.11 9.77 11.64
C ASP A 84 11.80 9.37 10.95
N PHE A 85 10.64 9.89 11.38
CA PHE A 85 9.36 9.45 10.83
C PHE A 85 9.31 9.60 9.30
N PHE A 86 9.83 10.70 8.73
CA PHE A 86 9.90 10.90 7.28
C PHE A 86 10.62 9.78 6.54
N ARG A 87 11.77 9.32 7.07
CA ARG A 87 12.57 8.26 6.44
C ARG A 87 11.80 6.94 6.43
N ARG A 88 11.01 6.69 7.46
CA ARG A 88 10.15 5.50 7.57
C ARG A 88 9.00 5.55 6.56
N GLU A 89 8.26 6.66 6.50
CA GLU A 89 7.16 6.80 5.54
C GLU A 89 7.69 6.77 4.09
N PHE A 90 8.85 7.37 3.83
CA PHE A 90 9.50 7.31 2.51
C PHE A 90 9.91 5.88 2.15
N ARG A 91 10.46 5.10 3.08
CA ARG A 91 10.78 3.67 2.86
C ARG A 91 9.54 2.85 2.53
N GLY A 92 8.41 3.11 3.22
CA GLY A 92 7.14 2.44 2.93
C GLY A 92 6.62 2.80 1.54
N PHE A 93 6.66 4.08 1.18
CA PHE A 93 6.30 4.56 -0.16
C PHE A 93 7.14 3.90 -1.26
N ILE A 94 8.47 3.91 -1.11
CA ILE A 94 9.37 3.26 -2.07
C ILE A 94 9.15 1.75 -2.12
N GLY A 95 8.90 1.10 -0.98
CA GLY A 95 8.58 -0.33 -0.94
C GLY A 95 7.31 -0.67 -1.75
N GLY A 96 6.24 0.09 -1.54
CA GLY A 96 4.99 -0.06 -2.30
C GLY A 96 5.19 0.22 -3.80
N LEU A 97 5.94 1.27 -4.13
CA LEU A 97 6.24 1.66 -5.51
C LEU A 97 7.06 0.58 -6.24
N LEU A 98 8.11 0.06 -5.62
CA LEU A 98 8.93 -1.01 -6.20
C LEU A 98 8.12 -2.29 -6.39
N PHE A 99 7.31 -2.65 -5.40
CA PHE A 99 6.47 -3.85 -5.46
C PHE A 99 5.43 -3.75 -6.58
N GLY A 100 4.70 -2.62 -6.67
CA GLY A 100 3.73 -2.42 -7.73
C GLY A 100 4.39 -2.32 -9.10
N THR A 101 5.54 -1.64 -9.23
CA THR A 101 6.30 -1.60 -10.50
C THR A 101 6.70 -3.00 -10.95
N LEU A 102 7.26 -3.82 -10.05
CA LEU A 102 7.64 -5.20 -10.36
C LEU A 102 6.43 -6.02 -10.81
N LEU A 103 5.30 -5.86 -10.14
CA LEU A 103 4.07 -6.55 -10.51
C LEU A 103 3.53 -6.10 -11.88
N SER A 104 3.50 -4.78 -12.14
CA SER A 104 3.16 -4.19 -13.43
C SER A 104 4.02 -4.74 -14.56
N VAL A 105 5.33 -4.84 -14.34
CA VAL A 105 6.28 -5.40 -15.33
C VAL A 105 5.99 -6.87 -15.58
N LEU A 106 5.81 -7.69 -14.55
CA LEU A 106 5.52 -9.12 -14.72
C LEU A 106 4.23 -9.38 -15.49
N PHE A 107 3.17 -8.62 -15.18
CA PHE A 107 1.92 -8.72 -15.93
C PHE A 107 2.07 -8.24 -17.38
N SER A 108 2.80 -7.15 -17.63
CA SER A 108 3.04 -6.63 -18.98
C SER A 108 3.86 -7.62 -19.84
N LEU A 109 4.72 -8.41 -19.21
CA LEU A 109 5.47 -9.50 -19.86
C LEU A 109 4.65 -10.80 -20.01
N GLY A 110 3.38 -10.82 -19.61
CA GLY A 110 2.52 -12.01 -19.65
C GLY A 110 2.87 -13.09 -18.62
N GLN A 111 3.74 -12.79 -17.65
CA GLN A 111 4.19 -13.72 -16.61
C GLN A 111 3.21 -13.75 -15.44
N THR A 112 1.96 -14.11 -15.70
CA THR A 112 0.87 -14.07 -14.71
C THR A 112 1.09 -15.00 -13.52
N ASP A 113 1.76 -16.14 -13.72
CA ASP A 113 2.07 -17.08 -12.65
C ASP A 113 3.07 -16.49 -11.65
N LEU A 114 4.13 -15.86 -12.15
CA LEU A 114 5.12 -15.16 -11.31
C LEU A 114 4.50 -13.95 -10.59
N ALA A 115 3.63 -13.21 -11.26
CA ALA A 115 2.88 -12.11 -10.64
C ALA A 115 1.97 -12.63 -9.50
N GLY A 116 1.33 -13.79 -9.69
CA GLY A 116 0.56 -14.47 -8.66
C GLY A 116 1.41 -14.92 -7.47
N MET A 117 2.57 -15.53 -7.73
CA MET A 117 3.52 -15.89 -6.67
C MET A 117 4.04 -14.66 -5.90
N LEU A 118 4.30 -13.56 -6.59
CA LEU A 118 4.72 -12.30 -5.97
C LEU A 118 3.63 -11.73 -5.03
N MET A 119 2.37 -11.80 -5.47
CA MET A 119 1.20 -11.43 -4.66
C MET A 119 1.05 -12.33 -3.42
N LEU A 120 1.24 -13.64 -3.56
CA LEU A 120 1.23 -14.56 -2.42
C LEU A 120 2.39 -14.28 -1.47
N GLY A 121 3.58 -13.99 -2.00
CA GLY A 121 4.75 -13.59 -1.21
C GLY A 121 4.51 -12.32 -0.40
N LEU A 122 3.68 -11.39 -0.88
CA LEU A 122 3.30 -10.21 -0.13
C LEU A 122 2.58 -10.55 1.19
N LEU A 123 1.86 -11.67 1.27
CA LEU A 123 1.22 -12.11 2.54
C LEU A 123 2.27 -12.48 3.60
N MET A 124 3.39 -13.09 3.19
CA MET A 124 4.51 -13.36 4.09
C MET A 124 5.16 -12.06 4.57
N VAL A 125 5.33 -11.09 3.65
CA VAL A 125 5.83 -9.75 4.00
C VAL A 125 4.86 -9.04 4.93
N ALA A 126 3.55 -9.16 4.72
CA ALA A 126 2.50 -8.56 5.53
C ALA A 126 2.50 -9.07 6.98
N PHE A 127 2.90 -10.32 7.20
CA PHE A 127 3.06 -10.87 8.54
C PHE A 127 4.23 -10.22 9.30
N LEU A 128 5.32 -9.91 8.60
CA LEU A 128 6.55 -9.37 9.20
C LEU A 128 6.56 -7.84 9.28
N PHE A 129 5.95 -7.17 8.30
CA PHE A 129 5.98 -5.73 8.10
C PHE A 129 4.56 -5.16 7.94
N PRO A 130 4.29 -3.94 8.43
CA PRO A 130 2.97 -3.32 8.37
C PRO A 130 2.72 -2.74 6.96
N ILE A 131 2.39 -3.60 6.00
CA ILE A 131 2.14 -3.19 4.60
C ILE A 131 0.85 -2.37 4.43
N TYR A 132 -0.07 -2.42 5.41
CA TYR A 132 -1.34 -1.71 5.41
C TYR A 132 -1.21 -0.20 5.59
N ARG A 133 0.03 0.30 5.73
CA ARG A 133 0.30 1.70 5.96
C ARG A 133 -0.01 2.55 4.73
N PRO A 134 -0.55 3.77 4.92
CA PRO A 134 -1.00 4.64 3.82
C PRO A 134 0.11 4.97 2.83
N GLU A 135 1.37 5.10 3.28
CA GLU A 135 2.51 5.35 2.39
C GLU A 135 2.77 4.19 1.41
N CYS A 136 2.60 2.94 1.86
CA CYS A 136 2.78 1.75 1.03
C CYS A 136 1.68 1.65 -0.03
N LEU A 137 0.43 1.90 0.38
CA LEU A 137 -0.72 1.93 -0.52
C LEU A 137 -0.55 3.01 -1.60
N LEU A 138 -0.12 4.21 -1.22
CA LEU A 138 0.10 5.30 -2.16
C LEU A 138 1.16 4.94 -3.21
N GLY A 139 2.31 4.41 -2.78
CA GLY A 139 3.37 3.98 -3.70
C GLY A 139 2.90 2.89 -4.66
N PHE A 140 2.20 1.87 -4.12
CA PHE A 140 1.63 0.78 -4.92
C PHE A 140 0.66 1.28 -5.99
N VAL A 141 -0.35 2.08 -5.61
CA VAL A 141 -1.38 2.56 -6.55
C VAL A 141 -0.76 3.43 -7.64
N LEU A 142 0.14 4.36 -7.29
CA LEU A 142 0.78 5.23 -8.28
C LEU A 142 1.62 4.44 -9.29
N SER A 143 2.38 3.43 -8.83
CA SER A 143 3.19 2.60 -9.74
C SER A 143 2.33 1.76 -10.71
N MET A 144 1.19 1.27 -10.25
CA MET A 144 0.30 0.41 -11.03
C MET A 144 -0.64 1.18 -11.96
N THR A 145 -0.74 2.51 -11.78
CA THR A 145 -1.69 3.37 -12.51
C THR A 145 -1.48 3.33 -14.01
N TYR A 146 -0.23 3.26 -14.45
CA TYR A 146 0.09 3.24 -15.88
C TYR A 146 -0.40 1.97 -16.58
N THR A 147 -0.30 0.80 -15.91
CA THR A 147 -0.63 -0.49 -16.53
C THR A 147 -2.08 -0.92 -16.34
N PHE A 148 -2.72 -0.52 -15.23
CA PHE A 148 -4.06 -0.99 -14.86
C PHE A 148 -5.06 0.13 -14.56
N GLY A 149 -4.68 1.38 -14.80
CA GLY A 149 -5.46 2.56 -14.40
C GLY A 149 -5.44 2.81 -12.89
N GLY A 150 -6.12 3.86 -12.44
CA GLY A 150 -6.11 4.23 -11.02
C GLY A 150 -7.07 3.43 -10.13
N VAL A 151 -8.19 2.95 -10.69
CA VAL A 151 -9.28 2.37 -9.88
C VAL A 151 -8.97 0.95 -9.43
N LEU A 152 -8.55 0.08 -10.36
CA LEU A 152 -8.32 -1.33 -10.06
C LEU A 152 -7.19 -1.54 -9.02
N PRO A 153 -6.03 -0.89 -9.13
CA PRO A 153 -4.99 -0.97 -8.10
C PRO A 153 -5.45 -0.39 -6.76
N THR A 154 -6.33 0.60 -6.74
CA THR A 154 -6.87 1.14 -5.49
C THR A 154 -7.73 0.13 -4.77
N ILE A 155 -8.63 -0.56 -5.48
CA ILE A 155 -9.49 -1.60 -4.90
C ILE A 155 -8.64 -2.75 -4.34
N ILE A 156 -7.71 -3.26 -5.17
CA ILE A 156 -6.82 -4.36 -4.77
C ILE A 156 -5.92 -3.92 -3.61
N GLY A 157 -5.34 -2.72 -3.68
CA GLY A 157 -4.48 -2.16 -2.64
C GLY A 157 -5.21 -2.00 -1.31
N LEU A 158 -6.46 -1.53 -1.31
CA LEU A 158 -7.28 -1.44 -0.10
C LEU A 158 -7.56 -2.82 0.50
N LEU A 159 -7.87 -3.81 -0.33
CA LEU A 159 -8.04 -5.20 0.11
C LEU A 159 -6.75 -5.74 0.77
N LEU A 160 -5.60 -5.51 0.15
CA LEU A 160 -4.29 -5.87 0.69
C LEU A 160 -3.99 -5.15 2.01
N CYS A 161 -4.42 -3.88 2.16
CA CYS A 161 -4.31 -3.17 3.42
C CYS A 161 -5.16 -3.82 4.53
N VAL A 162 -6.40 -4.23 4.23
CA VAL A 162 -7.25 -4.94 5.22
C VAL A 162 -6.60 -6.25 5.63
N ILE A 163 -6.14 -7.05 4.66
CA ILE A 163 -5.45 -8.32 4.93
C ILE A 163 -4.17 -8.07 5.75
N GLY A 164 -3.36 -7.09 5.37
CA GLY A 164 -2.13 -6.76 6.08
C GLY A 164 -2.38 -6.25 7.50
N LEU A 165 -3.47 -5.52 7.73
CA LEU A 165 -3.89 -5.09 9.06
C LEU A 165 -4.28 -6.29 9.92
N VAL A 166 -5.02 -7.25 9.37
CA VAL A 166 -5.38 -8.49 10.07
C VAL A 166 -4.13 -9.30 10.42
N LEU A 167 -3.26 -9.55 9.45
CA LEU A 167 -2.04 -10.35 9.63
C LEU A 167 -1.08 -9.72 10.64
N TYR A 168 -0.73 -8.45 10.44
CA TYR A 168 0.26 -7.75 11.27
C TYR A 168 -0.31 -7.33 12.63
N GLY A 169 -1.55 -6.81 12.63
CA GLY A 169 -2.17 -6.18 13.80
C GLY A 169 -2.79 -7.19 14.77
N TYR A 170 -3.30 -8.32 14.29
CA TYR A 170 -4.02 -9.27 15.14
C TYR A 170 -3.35 -10.65 15.17
N ILE A 171 -3.02 -11.24 14.01
CA ILE A 171 -2.49 -12.61 13.97
C ILE A 171 -1.07 -12.66 14.53
N ARG A 172 -0.16 -11.78 14.09
CA ARG A 172 1.22 -11.75 14.58
C ARG A 172 1.32 -11.65 16.12
N PRO A 173 0.67 -10.69 16.80
CA PRO A 173 0.76 -10.62 18.27
C PRO A 173 0.14 -11.84 18.94
N ALA A 174 -0.96 -12.40 18.40
CA ALA A 174 -1.54 -13.64 18.93
C ALA A 174 -0.56 -14.81 18.85
N VAL A 175 0.11 -14.99 17.71
CA VAL A 175 1.14 -16.03 17.53
C VAL A 175 2.31 -15.82 18.50
N LEU A 176 2.82 -14.59 18.61
CA LEU A 176 3.92 -14.27 19.54
C LEU A 176 3.53 -14.48 21.01
N TYR A 177 2.28 -14.19 21.37
CA TYR A 177 1.75 -14.45 22.71
C TYR A 177 1.70 -15.96 23.02
N ILE A 178 1.18 -16.77 22.09
CA ILE A 178 1.10 -18.23 22.25
C ILE A 178 2.51 -18.84 22.36
N VAL A 179 3.42 -18.42 21.48
CA VAL A 179 4.81 -18.90 21.48
C VAL A 179 5.52 -18.53 22.78
N SER A 180 5.42 -17.28 23.24
CA SER A 180 6.09 -16.85 24.48
C SER A 180 5.55 -17.60 25.70
N LYS A 181 4.23 -17.85 25.78
CA LYS A 181 3.62 -18.66 26.84
C LYS A 181 4.05 -20.12 26.79
N GLY A 182 4.15 -20.71 25.59
CA GLY A 182 4.63 -22.07 25.40
C GLY A 182 6.10 -22.26 25.83
N VAL A 183 6.97 -21.33 25.45
CA VAL A 183 8.38 -21.32 25.86
C VAL A 183 8.52 -21.18 27.38
N LEU A 184 7.72 -20.32 28.01
CA LEU A 184 7.73 -20.14 29.47
C LEU A 184 7.27 -21.41 30.20
N MET A 185 6.21 -22.08 29.73
CA MET A 185 5.75 -23.36 30.28
C MET A 185 6.80 -24.48 30.17
N LEU A 186 7.49 -24.57 29.03
CA LEU A 186 8.58 -25.54 28.83
C LEU A 186 9.77 -25.25 29.75
N SER A 187 10.12 -23.97 29.95
CA SER A 187 11.17 -23.56 30.89
C SER A 187 10.83 -23.96 32.33
N LEU A 188 9.58 -23.72 32.77
CA LEU A 188 9.11 -24.09 34.10
C LEU A 188 9.09 -25.62 34.31
N TYR A 189 8.66 -26.37 33.29
CA TYR A 189 8.69 -27.83 33.34
C TYR A 189 10.11 -28.39 33.48
N LYS A 190 11.06 -27.84 32.70
CA LYS A 190 12.47 -28.23 32.78
C LYS A 190 13.09 -27.90 34.14
N GLN A 191 12.71 -26.78 34.76
CA GLN A 191 13.17 -26.41 36.10
C GLN A 191 12.65 -27.37 37.18
N LYS A 192 11.40 -27.83 37.05
CA LYS A 192 10.79 -28.81 37.99
C LYS A 192 11.41 -30.21 37.90
N ILE A 193 11.91 -30.61 36.73
CA ILE A 193 12.60 -31.91 36.57
C ILE A 193 14.01 -31.88 37.19
N ASN A 194 14.66 -30.72 37.20
CA ASN A 194 16.02 -30.55 37.71
C ASN A 194 16.08 -30.18 39.21
N SER A 195 14.94 -30.09 39.91
CA SER A 195 14.83 -29.88 41.36
C SER A 195 14.44 -31.17 42.07
#